data_AF-A0A7V4LG65-F1
#
_entry.id   AF-A0A7V4LG65-F1
#
_cell.length_a   1.000
_cell.length_b   1.000
_cell.length_c   1.000
_cell.angle_alpha   90.00
_cell.angle_beta   90.00
_cell.angle_gamma   90.00
#
_symmetry.space_group_name_H-M   'P 1'
#
loop_
_entity.id
_entity.type
_entity.pdbx_description
1 polymer ?
#
loop_
_entity_poly.entity_id
_entity_poly.type
_entity_poly.pdbx_seq_one_letter_code
_entity_poly.pdbx_strand_id
1 'polypeptide(L)'
;MMRCTGRRCNEPVRFARPSVPRRRFSRGRSHGLDAAHLPRHPDGESVPDLAPQDVIFCAGGEAPVDLEDQVAYWTGLSDRDIETAGILLEAGRPLEALFFAHMALEKALKARIVRCTGQAPPRLHNLTRLAEAAGPGGAGMPDPRVLEIVRAYLRLLREAGIPSPRAVLFGSHARGSARPDSDIDLLVVSPAFDADRFGAEPLLWRLTRRVDSRIEPVPVGEAEFAGESRSPLVDAAKREGCLVEAA
;
A
#
# COMPACT_ATOMS: atom_id res chain seq x y z
N MET A 1 -48.44 4.83 56.99
CA MET A 1 -47.60 5.88 57.61
C MET A 1 -46.13 5.50 57.45
N MET A 2 -45.24 6.51 57.38
CA MET A 2 -43.77 6.49 57.15
C MET A 2 -43.37 6.43 55.66
N ARG A 3 -43.41 7.56 54.93
CA ARG A 3 -42.47 8.71 54.83
C ARG A 3 -41.10 8.37 54.22
N CYS A 4 -41.00 8.60 52.91
CA CYS A 4 -39.78 8.94 52.20
C CYS A 4 -39.04 10.10 52.89
N THR A 5 -37.72 9.98 53.07
CA THR A 5 -36.84 11.13 53.21
C THR A 5 -35.65 10.94 52.28
N GLY A 6 -35.49 11.87 51.34
CA GLY A 6 -34.48 11.81 50.30
C GLY A 6 -33.08 12.14 50.81
N ARG A 7 -32.07 11.62 50.12
CA ARG A 7 -30.77 12.28 49.97
C ARG A 7 -30.45 12.43 48.50
N ARG A 8 -29.95 13.62 48.19
CA ARG A 8 -29.74 14.19 46.87
C ARG A 8 -28.53 13.54 46.21
N CYS A 9 -28.68 13.19 44.94
CA CYS A 9 -27.58 13.02 44.01
C CYS A 9 -26.97 14.39 43.73
N ASN A 10 -25.86 14.76 44.40
CA ASN A 10 -24.81 15.63 43.83
C ASN A 10 -23.64 15.79 44.82
N GLU A 11 -22.63 14.95 44.72
CA GLU A 11 -21.26 15.28 45.15
C GLU A 11 -20.32 14.88 44.02
N PRO A 12 -19.42 15.78 43.54
CA PRO A 12 -18.40 15.39 42.59
C PRO A 12 -17.37 14.50 43.29
N VAL A 13 -17.17 13.30 42.76
CA VAL A 13 -16.08 12.40 43.17
C VAL A 13 -14.75 13.12 42.93
N ARG A 14 -14.08 13.56 44.02
CA ARG A 14 -12.74 14.13 43.95
C ARG A 14 -11.74 12.99 43.79
N PHE A 15 -11.26 12.76 42.56
CA PHE A 15 -10.05 11.98 42.34
C PHE A 15 -8.84 12.78 42.82
N ALA A 16 -8.11 12.24 43.81
CA ALA A 16 -6.83 12.78 44.22
C ALA A 16 -5.85 12.70 43.04
N ARG A 17 -5.32 13.85 42.60
CA ARG A 17 -4.25 13.89 41.60
C ARG A 17 -2.96 13.35 42.24
N PRO A 18 -2.25 12.40 41.62
CA PRO A 18 -0.92 12.05 42.09
C PRO A 18 0.01 13.26 41.94
N SER A 19 0.77 13.55 42.99
CA SER A 19 1.76 14.62 43.01
C SER A 19 2.96 14.23 42.14
N VAL A 20 2.95 14.66 40.87
CA VAL A 20 4.12 14.55 40.00
C VAL A 20 5.10 15.67 40.36
N PRO A 21 6.37 15.38 40.70
CA PRO A 21 7.33 16.43 40.99
C PRO A 21 7.60 17.24 39.71
N ARG A 22 7.38 18.56 39.79
CA ARG A 22 7.74 19.49 38.72
C ARG A 22 9.27 19.54 38.63
N ARG A 23 9.87 18.76 37.73
CA ARG A 23 11.24 19.02 37.30
C ARG A 23 11.24 20.37 36.58
N ARG A 24 12.02 21.33 37.09
CA ARG A 24 12.36 22.55 36.35
C ARG A 24 13.10 22.12 35.09
N PHE A 25 12.47 22.29 33.93
CA PHE A 25 13.18 22.29 32.67
C PHE A 25 14.10 23.51 32.68
N SER A 26 15.40 23.29 32.89
CA SER A 26 16.41 24.29 32.51
C SER A 26 16.34 24.43 31.00
N ARG A 27 16.29 25.66 30.50
CA ARG A 27 16.41 25.96 29.07
C ARG A 27 17.83 25.57 28.63
N GLY A 28 18.01 24.29 28.29
CA GLY A 28 19.16 23.79 27.56
C GLY A 28 19.05 24.22 26.10
N ARG A 29 20.15 24.75 25.56
CA ARG A 29 20.28 25.19 24.17
C ARG A 29 19.77 24.11 23.21
N SER A 30 18.91 24.51 22.29
CA SER A 30 18.50 23.74 21.13
C SER A 30 19.73 23.40 20.28
N HIS A 31 20.26 22.20 20.44
CA HIS A 31 21.02 21.58 19.35
C HIS A 31 20.00 20.96 18.41
N GLY A 32 19.96 21.52 17.20
CA GLY A 32 19.06 21.10 16.14
C GLY A 32 19.21 19.60 15.90
N LEU A 33 18.08 18.94 15.68
CA LEU A 33 18.08 17.64 15.03
C LEU A 33 18.60 17.89 13.62
N ASP A 34 19.83 17.47 13.37
CA ASP A 34 20.43 17.50 12.04
C ASP A 34 19.54 16.68 11.11
N ALA A 35 19.01 17.33 10.07
CA ALA A 35 18.13 16.76 9.05
C ALA A 35 18.86 15.80 8.07
N ALA A 36 19.92 15.15 8.53
CA ALA A 36 20.91 14.48 7.68
C ALA A 36 20.71 12.97 7.49
N HIS A 37 19.61 12.37 7.97
CA HIS A 37 19.44 10.91 7.92
C HIS A 37 18.12 10.40 7.32
N LEU A 38 17.41 11.22 6.54
CA LEU A 38 16.36 10.70 5.65
C LEU A 38 17.02 9.98 4.47
N PRO A 39 16.56 8.77 4.08
CA PRO A 39 17.04 8.12 2.87
C PRO A 39 16.78 9.04 1.67
N ARG A 40 17.85 9.36 0.92
CA ARG A 40 17.78 10.22 -0.26
C ARG A 40 17.71 9.36 -1.51
N HIS A 41 16.84 9.76 -2.44
CA HIS A 41 16.81 9.26 -3.81
C HIS A 41 18.18 9.50 -4.47
N PRO A 42 18.68 8.61 -5.35
CA PRO A 42 20.02 8.71 -5.97
C PRO A 42 20.32 10.03 -6.69
N ASP A 43 19.30 10.83 -7.04
CA ASP A 43 19.47 12.05 -7.85
C ASP A 43 19.47 13.37 -7.04
N GLY A 44 19.41 13.32 -5.71
CA GLY A 44 19.66 14.51 -4.87
C GLY A 44 18.60 15.62 -4.95
N GLU A 45 17.51 15.43 -5.68
CA GLU A 45 16.36 16.34 -5.65
C GLU A 45 15.52 16.10 -4.39
N SER A 46 15.22 17.18 -3.67
CA SER A 46 14.26 17.15 -2.58
C SER A 46 12.89 16.79 -3.14
N VAL A 47 12.27 15.71 -2.63
CA VAL A 47 10.87 15.40 -2.92
C VAL A 47 10.07 16.68 -2.70
N PRO A 48 9.38 17.22 -3.73
CA PRO A 48 8.67 18.48 -3.58
C PRO A 48 7.63 18.35 -2.45
N ASP A 49 7.39 19.45 -1.73
CA ASP A 49 6.36 19.57 -0.69
C ASP A 49 4.97 19.57 -1.34
N LEU A 50 4.66 18.47 -2.02
CA LEU A 50 3.37 18.20 -2.62
C LEU A 50 2.47 17.67 -1.51
N ALA A 51 1.33 18.32 -1.35
CA ALA A 51 0.36 17.84 -0.41
C ALA A 51 -0.11 16.43 -0.83
N PRO A 52 -0.38 15.50 0.10
CA PRO A 52 -0.75 14.12 -0.21
C PRO A 52 -1.88 13.97 -1.23
N GLN A 53 -2.71 15.01 -1.36
CA GLN A 53 -3.84 15.11 -2.29
C GLN A 53 -3.48 15.47 -3.74
N ASP A 54 -2.27 15.97 -4.00
CA ASP A 54 -1.81 16.44 -5.33
C ASP A 54 -0.95 15.40 -6.05
N VAL A 55 -0.70 14.27 -5.38
CA VAL A 55 0.14 13.15 -5.85
C VAL A 55 -0.41 12.53 -7.14
N ILE A 56 -1.66 12.81 -7.52
CA ILE A 56 -2.30 12.24 -8.72
C ILE A 56 -3.13 13.27 -9.45
N PHE A 57 -2.45 14.25 -10.06
CA PHE A 57 -2.55 14.58 -11.48
C PHE A 57 -1.59 15.75 -11.75
N CYS A 58 -0.70 15.61 -12.72
CA CYS A 58 -0.06 16.75 -13.36
C CYS A 58 -1.16 17.59 -14.04
N ALA A 59 -1.58 18.68 -13.40
CA ALA A 59 -2.19 19.78 -14.12
C ALA A 59 -1.07 20.55 -14.83
N GLY A 60 -0.59 20.00 -15.96
CA GLY A 60 0.35 20.69 -16.84
C GLY A 60 1.65 19.94 -17.11
N GLY A 61 1.64 19.09 -18.14
CA GLY A 61 2.81 18.86 -19.00
C GLY A 61 4.06 18.13 -18.46
N GLU A 62 4.15 17.82 -17.17
CA GLU A 62 5.22 16.96 -16.63
C GLU A 62 4.80 15.48 -16.55
N ALA A 63 5.78 14.59 -16.62
CA ALA A 63 5.58 13.14 -16.68
C ALA A 63 4.82 12.61 -15.45
N PRO A 64 3.99 11.56 -15.60
CA PRO A 64 3.26 10.97 -14.47
C PRO A 64 4.25 10.48 -13.40
N VAL A 65 3.99 10.84 -12.14
CA VAL A 65 4.76 10.36 -10.98
C VAL A 65 4.73 8.83 -10.97
N ASP A 66 5.91 8.21 -10.90
CA ASP A 66 6.07 6.77 -10.97
C ASP A 66 5.26 6.04 -9.88
N LEU A 67 4.77 4.85 -10.19
CA LEU A 67 3.97 4.05 -9.25
C LEU A 67 4.79 3.66 -8.01
N GLU A 68 6.09 3.36 -8.18
CA GLU A 68 6.95 3.04 -7.04
C GLU A 68 7.14 4.26 -6.13
N ASP A 69 7.29 5.46 -6.71
CA ASP A 69 7.38 6.72 -5.96
C ASP A 69 6.11 6.99 -5.14
N GLN A 70 4.93 6.79 -5.73
CA GLN A 70 3.66 6.96 -5.03
C GLN A 70 3.51 5.97 -3.88
N VAL A 71 3.88 4.72 -4.12
CA VAL A 71 3.88 3.68 -3.09
C VAL A 71 4.86 4.02 -1.97
N ALA A 72 6.08 4.46 -2.31
CA ALA A 72 7.11 4.86 -1.36
C ALA A 72 6.65 6.06 -0.52
N TYR A 73 5.99 7.04 -1.13
CA TYR A 73 5.43 8.20 -0.45
C TYR A 73 4.44 7.82 0.66
N TRP A 74 3.42 7.02 0.33
CA TRP A 74 2.41 6.59 1.31
C TRP A 74 3.01 5.69 2.40
N THR A 75 3.95 4.82 2.03
CA THR A 75 4.68 3.97 2.98
C THR A 75 5.49 4.82 3.95
N GLY A 76 6.29 5.78 3.46
CA GLY A 76 7.11 6.65 4.30
C GLY A 76 6.31 7.62 5.18
N LEU A 77 5.08 7.98 4.80
CA LEU A 77 4.17 8.67 5.71
C LEU A 77 3.64 7.74 6.81
N SER A 78 3.31 6.49 6.47
CA SER A 78 2.84 5.48 7.42
C SER A 78 3.91 5.19 8.49
N ASP A 79 5.15 5.01 8.04
CA ASP A 79 6.30 4.71 8.91
C ASP A 79 6.57 5.83 9.93
N ARG A 80 6.49 7.10 9.49
CA ARG A 80 6.63 8.26 10.38
C ARG A 80 5.53 8.34 11.43
N ASP A 81 4.30 8.04 11.04
CA ASP A 81 3.16 8.06 11.96
C ASP A 81 3.25 6.94 12.99
N ILE A 82 3.65 5.72 12.60
CA ILE A 82 3.78 4.61 13.55
C ILE A 82 4.96 4.81 14.51
N GLU A 83 6.07 5.40 14.04
CA GLU A 83 7.18 5.82 14.89
C GLU A 83 6.70 6.86 15.93
N THR A 84 5.96 7.88 15.48
CA THR A 84 5.39 8.91 16.36
C THR A 84 4.44 8.29 17.39
N ALA A 85 3.63 7.31 16.99
CA ALA A 85 2.75 6.58 17.90
C ALA A 85 3.55 5.85 18.99
N GLY A 86 4.67 5.20 18.64
CA GLY A 86 5.57 4.54 19.58
C GLY A 86 6.14 5.50 20.62
N ILE A 87 6.67 6.64 20.18
CA ILE A 87 7.21 7.70 21.05
C ILE A 87 6.14 8.18 22.04
N LEU A 88 4.92 8.43 21.57
CA LEU A 88 3.81 8.89 22.42
C LEU A 88 3.35 7.83 23.43
N LEU A 89 3.36 6.56 23.02
CA LEU A 89 3.00 5.46 23.91
C LEU A 89 4.01 5.32 25.06
N GLU A 90 5.31 5.36 24.75
CA GLU A 90 6.39 5.35 25.74
C GLU A 90 6.31 6.56 26.69
N ALA A 91 5.89 7.72 26.17
CA ALA A 91 5.66 8.93 26.96
C ALA A 91 4.38 8.88 27.82
N GLY A 92 3.64 7.77 27.83
CA GLY A 92 2.41 7.61 28.61
C GLY A 92 1.21 8.39 28.05
N ARG A 93 1.18 8.62 26.72
CA ARG A 93 0.15 9.36 25.99
C ARG A 93 -0.63 8.45 25.04
N PRO A 94 -1.43 7.49 25.57
CA PRO A 94 -2.02 6.42 24.76
C PRO A 94 -3.11 6.89 23.79
N LEU A 95 -3.82 7.99 24.10
CA LEU A 95 -4.87 8.50 23.21
C LEU A 95 -4.26 9.15 21.96
N GLU A 96 -3.20 9.93 22.13
CA GLU A 96 -2.46 10.53 21.03
C GLU A 96 -1.72 9.46 20.23
N ALA A 97 -1.13 8.47 20.90
CA ALA A 97 -0.53 7.31 20.24
C ALA A 97 -1.55 6.58 19.34
N LEU A 98 -2.78 6.35 19.84
CA LEU A 98 -3.85 5.71 19.07
C LEU A 98 -4.23 6.53 17.83
N PHE A 99 -4.26 7.86 17.93
CA PHE A 99 -4.52 8.73 16.78
C PHE A 99 -3.46 8.54 15.69
N PHE A 100 -2.17 8.55 16.04
CA PHE A 100 -1.10 8.33 15.07
C PHE A 100 -1.09 6.90 14.52
N ALA A 101 -1.40 5.90 15.34
CA ALA A 101 -1.55 4.53 14.85
C ALA A 101 -2.69 4.40 13.83
N HIS A 102 -3.81 5.10 14.04
CA HIS A 102 -4.89 5.19 13.05
C HIS A 102 -4.41 5.81 11.74
N MET A 103 -3.72 6.95 11.81
CA MET A 103 -3.19 7.65 10.64
C MET A 103 -2.18 6.79 9.86
N ALA A 104 -1.31 6.06 10.57
CA ALA A 104 -0.38 5.12 9.99
C ALA A 104 -1.09 4.02 9.21
N LEU A 105 -2.12 3.41 9.81
CA LEU A 105 -2.92 2.36 9.17
C LEU A 105 -3.64 2.88 7.92
N GLU A 106 -4.19 4.09 7.97
CA GLU A 106 -4.82 4.72 6.81
C GLU A 106 -3.85 4.83 5.62
N LYS A 107 -2.64 5.35 5.86
CA LYS A 107 -1.62 5.54 4.83
C LYS A 107 -1.08 4.22 4.31
N ALA A 108 -0.92 3.21 5.17
CA ALA A 108 -0.54 1.86 4.76
C ALA A 108 -1.58 1.26 3.79
N LEU A 109 -2.87 1.44 4.09
CA LEU A 109 -3.95 0.99 3.19
C LEU A 109 -3.93 1.76 1.87
N LYS A 110 -3.66 3.07 1.89
CA LYS A 110 -3.51 3.87 0.65
C LYS A 110 -2.31 3.42 -0.18
N ALA A 111 -1.16 3.13 0.44
CA ALA A 111 0.00 2.55 -0.24
C ALA A 111 -0.36 1.22 -0.92
N ARG A 112 -1.10 0.37 -0.21
CA ARG A 112 -1.59 -0.91 -0.75
C ARG A 112 -2.54 -0.70 -1.94
N ILE A 113 -3.49 0.24 -1.85
CA ILE A 113 -4.42 0.53 -2.96
C ILE A 113 -3.65 0.95 -4.21
N VAL A 114 -2.68 1.88 -4.09
CA VAL A 114 -1.85 2.31 -5.23
C VAL A 114 -1.11 1.12 -5.82
N ARG A 115 -0.48 0.29 -4.98
CA ARG A 115 0.28 -0.88 -5.43
C ARG A 115 -0.59 -1.95 -6.09
N CYS A 116 -1.80 -2.17 -5.59
CA CYS A 116 -2.69 -3.22 -6.08
C CYS A 116 -3.42 -2.80 -7.36
N THR A 117 -3.85 -1.54 -7.42
CA THR A 117 -4.75 -1.07 -8.49
C THR A 117 -4.03 -0.26 -9.57
N GLY A 118 -2.84 0.28 -9.27
CA GLY A 118 -2.20 1.30 -10.10
C GLY A 118 -2.95 2.64 -10.13
N GLN A 119 -3.99 2.80 -9.30
CA GLN A 119 -4.86 3.97 -9.26
C GLN A 119 -4.64 4.78 -7.99
N ALA A 120 -5.14 6.01 -8.02
CA ALA A 120 -5.19 6.86 -6.85
C ALA A 120 -5.93 6.23 -5.67
N PRO A 121 -5.39 6.37 -4.44
CA PRO A 121 -6.17 6.01 -3.30
C PRO A 121 -7.38 6.95 -3.22
N PRO A 122 -8.57 6.42 -2.92
CA PRO A 122 -9.77 7.24 -2.84
C PRO A 122 -9.64 8.26 -1.71
N ARG A 123 -10.33 9.40 -1.85
CA ARG A 123 -10.41 10.47 -0.82
C ARG A 123 -11.30 10.04 0.35
N LEU A 124 -10.89 8.97 1.03
CA LEU A 124 -11.57 8.31 2.13
C LEU A 124 -10.57 8.18 3.28
N HIS A 125 -11.07 8.39 4.50
CA HIS A 125 -10.33 8.21 5.76
C HIS A 125 -10.96 7.08 6.60
N ASN A 126 -11.98 6.40 6.07
CA ASN A 126 -12.63 5.29 6.75
C ASN A 126 -11.81 4.02 6.52
N LEU A 127 -11.14 3.53 7.56
CA LEU A 127 -10.26 2.36 7.51
C LEU A 127 -10.95 1.11 6.95
N THR A 128 -12.22 0.88 7.28
CA THR A 128 -12.97 -0.27 6.77
C THR A 128 -13.15 -0.19 5.27
N ARG A 129 -13.55 0.97 4.74
CA ARG A 129 -13.68 1.18 3.30
C ARG A 129 -12.34 1.16 2.56
N LEU A 130 -11.29 1.69 3.19
CA LEU A 130 -9.94 1.60 2.64
C LEU A 130 -9.43 0.16 2.62
N ALA A 131 -9.75 -0.63 3.64
CA ALA A 131 -9.42 -2.06 3.66
C ALA A 131 -10.21 -2.83 2.59
N GLU A 132 -11.50 -2.53 2.39
CA GLU A 132 -12.29 -3.11 1.29
C GLU A 132 -11.71 -2.72 -0.08
N ALA A 133 -11.36 -1.45 -0.27
CA ALA A 133 -10.75 -0.95 -1.50
C ALA A 133 -9.34 -1.50 -1.75
N ALA A 134 -8.61 -1.83 -0.68
CA ALA A 134 -7.30 -2.46 -0.75
C ALA A 134 -7.37 -3.98 -1.04
N GLY A 135 -8.57 -4.53 -1.25
CA GLY A 135 -8.82 -5.96 -1.39
C GLY A 135 -8.84 -6.69 -0.03
N PRO A 136 -9.28 -7.96 0.02
CA PRO A 136 -9.45 -8.70 1.26
C PRO A 136 -8.22 -8.57 2.18
N GLY A 137 -8.46 -7.96 3.36
CA GLY A 137 -7.47 -7.58 4.38
C GLY A 137 -6.84 -8.75 5.13
N GLY A 138 -6.45 -9.80 4.41
CA GLY A 138 -5.81 -11.01 4.95
C GLY A 138 -4.45 -11.35 4.33
N ALA A 139 -4.03 -10.67 3.26
CA ALA A 139 -2.75 -10.97 2.63
C ALA A 139 -1.67 -10.01 3.09
N GLY A 140 -0.66 -10.54 3.78
CA GLY A 140 0.66 -9.91 3.79
C GLY A 140 1.10 -9.59 2.35
N MET A 141 2.09 -8.71 2.23
CA MET A 141 2.81 -8.52 0.97
C MET A 141 3.08 -9.90 0.32
N PRO A 142 2.81 -10.08 -1.00
CA PRO A 142 3.15 -11.34 -1.65
C PRO A 142 4.59 -11.69 -1.33
N ASP A 143 4.88 -12.98 -1.15
CA ASP A 143 6.22 -13.45 -0.81
C ASP A 143 7.26 -12.75 -1.71
N PRO A 144 8.26 -12.06 -1.15
CA PRO A 144 9.29 -11.38 -1.92
C PRO A 144 9.92 -12.27 -2.99
N ARG A 145 10.05 -13.58 -2.73
CA ARG A 145 10.56 -14.55 -3.70
C ARG A 145 9.63 -14.72 -4.90
N VAL A 146 8.31 -14.70 -4.68
CA VAL A 146 7.32 -14.75 -5.77
C VAL A 146 7.40 -13.47 -6.60
N LEU A 147 7.54 -12.31 -5.96
CA LEU A 147 7.72 -11.04 -6.68
C LEU A 147 9.00 -11.03 -7.52
N GLU A 148 10.10 -11.60 -7.02
CA GLU A 148 11.34 -11.77 -7.79
C GLU A 148 11.17 -12.67 -9.02
N ILE A 149 10.45 -13.79 -8.87
CA ILE A 149 10.09 -14.69 -9.96
C ILE A 149 9.27 -13.94 -11.02
N VAL A 150 8.24 -13.21 -10.61
CA VAL A 150 7.37 -12.44 -11.52
C VAL A 150 8.17 -11.36 -12.25
N ARG A 151 9.01 -10.59 -11.54
CA ARG A 151 9.89 -9.58 -12.17
C ARG A 151 10.85 -10.19 -13.18
N ALA A 152 11.45 -11.35 -12.86
CA ALA A 152 12.32 -12.07 -13.79
C ALA A 152 11.56 -12.53 -15.04
N TYR A 153 10.32 -13.00 -14.87
CA TYR A 153 9.45 -13.37 -15.98
C TYR A 153 9.08 -12.17 -16.85
N LEU A 154 8.69 -11.03 -16.26
CA LEU A 154 8.38 -9.82 -17.03
C LEU A 154 9.58 -9.29 -17.82
N ARG A 155 10.79 -9.33 -17.23
CA ARG A 155 12.04 -8.98 -17.95
C ARG A 155 12.26 -9.90 -19.15
N LEU A 156 12.04 -11.20 -18.98
CA LEU A 156 12.16 -12.18 -20.06
C LEU A 156 11.12 -11.95 -21.18
N LEU A 157 9.89 -11.55 -20.83
CA LEU A 157 8.88 -11.17 -21.82
C LEU A 157 9.30 -9.94 -22.62
N ARG A 158 9.85 -8.93 -21.95
CA ARG A 158 10.39 -7.72 -22.58
C ARG A 158 11.50 -8.06 -23.57
N GLU A 159 12.45 -8.90 -23.17
CA GLU A 159 13.54 -9.39 -24.03
C GLU A 159 13.03 -10.21 -25.23
N ALA A 160 11.91 -10.92 -25.06
CA ALA A 160 11.27 -11.68 -26.13
C ALA A 160 10.44 -10.81 -27.09
N GLY A 161 10.39 -9.50 -26.88
CA GLY A 161 9.72 -8.53 -27.76
C GLY A 161 8.30 -8.17 -27.35
N ILE A 162 7.83 -8.55 -26.16
CA ILE A 162 6.56 -8.04 -25.62
C ILE A 162 6.78 -6.61 -25.11
N PRO A 163 6.10 -5.59 -25.65
CA PRO A 163 6.25 -4.20 -25.23
C PRO A 163 5.63 -3.97 -23.85
N SER A 164 6.31 -3.17 -23.02
CA SER A 164 5.84 -2.68 -21.71
C SER A 164 5.07 -3.72 -20.86
N PRO A 165 5.59 -4.94 -20.67
CA PRO A 165 4.86 -5.99 -19.98
C PRO A 165 4.77 -5.66 -18.48
N ARG A 166 3.54 -5.65 -17.98
CA ARG A 166 3.21 -5.55 -16.55
C ARG A 166 2.45 -6.78 -16.12
N ALA A 167 2.46 -7.12 -14.84
CA ALA A 167 1.66 -8.21 -14.33
C ALA A 167 0.75 -7.78 -13.18
N VAL A 168 -0.45 -8.32 -13.12
CA VAL A 168 -1.22 -8.38 -11.88
C VAL A 168 -1.07 -9.79 -11.32
N LEU A 169 -0.38 -9.93 -10.19
CA LEU A 169 -0.35 -11.15 -9.42
C LEU A 169 -1.66 -11.27 -8.65
N PHE A 170 -2.43 -12.33 -8.87
CA PHE A 170 -3.70 -12.55 -8.18
C PHE A 170 -3.75 -13.95 -7.56
N GLY A 171 -4.93 -14.39 -7.13
CA GLY A 171 -5.10 -15.74 -6.63
C GLY A 171 -4.46 -15.99 -5.27
N SER A 172 -3.93 -17.20 -5.06
CA SER A 172 -3.50 -17.66 -3.73
C SER A 172 -2.32 -16.87 -3.16
N HIS A 173 -1.36 -16.48 -4.01
CA HIS A 173 -0.18 -15.70 -3.62
C HIS A 173 -0.51 -14.26 -3.29
N ALA A 174 -1.49 -13.66 -3.98
CA ALA A 174 -1.98 -12.32 -3.66
C ALA A 174 -2.85 -12.29 -2.41
N ARG A 175 -3.52 -13.40 -2.07
CA ARG A 175 -4.40 -13.53 -0.89
C ARG A 175 -3.69 -14.03 0.38
N GLY A 176 -2.41 -14.42 0.30
CA GLY A 176 -1.66 -14.94 1.44
C GLY A 176 -2.06 -16.34 1.88
N SER A 177 -2.82 -17.07 1.06
CA SER A 177 -3.25 -18.46 1.31
C SER A 177 -2.50 -19.49 0.47
N ALA A 178 -1.46 -19.05 -0.25
CA ALA A 178 -0.62 -19.92 -1.07
C ALA A 178 0.17 -20.94 -0.24
N ARG A 179 0.30 -22.14 -0.79
CA ARG A 179 1.24 -23.16 -0.36
C ARG A 179 2.52 -23.06 -1.21
N PRO A 180 3.64 -23.68 -0.78
CA PRO A 180 4.90 -23.65 -1.55
C PRO A 180 4.78 -24.17 -2.99
N ASP A 181 3.82 -25.06 -3.26
CA ASP A 181 3.56 -25.66 -4.56
C ASP A 181 2.40 -24.98 -5.33
N SER A 182 1.80 -23.92 -4.77
CA SER A 182 0.68 -23.23 -5.41
C SER A 182 1.10 -22.51 -6.69
N ASP A 183 0.21 -22.57 -7.68
CA ASP A 183 0.31 -21.85 -8.94
C ASP A 183 0.43 -20.34 -8.70
N ILE A 184 1.20 -19.68 -9.56
CA ILE A 184 1.44 -18.24 -9.57
C ILE A 184 0.55 -17.64 -10.68
N ASP A 185 -0.67 -17.29 -10.31
CA ASP A 185 -1.68 -16.72 -11.21
C ASP A 185 -1.31 -15.29 -11.63
N LEU A 186 -1.03 -15.07 -12.92
CA LEU A 186 -0.64 -13.76 -13.46
C LEU A 186 -1.55 -13.29 -14.59
N LEU A 187 -2.12 -12.10 -14.46
CA LEU A 187 -2.56 -11.36 -15.64
C LEU A 187 -1.34 -10.66 -16.21
N VAL A 188 -0.96 -10.96 -17.44
CA VAL A 188 0.11 -10.25 -18.14
C VAL A 188 -0.54 -9.19 -19.02
N VAL A 189 -0.26 -7.92 -18.71
CA VAL A 189 -0.82 -6.76 -19.39
C VAL A 189 0.21 -6.17 -20.35
N SER A 190 -0.18 -6.01 -21.62
CA SER A 190 0.66 -5.40 -22.66
C SER A 190 -0.21 -4.93 -23.83
N PRO A 191 0.15 -3.84 -24.53
CA PRO A 191 -0.58 -3.39 -25.71
C PRO A 191 -0.48 -4.40 -26.87
N ALA A 192 0.49 -5.32 -26.84
CA ALA A 192 0.58 -6.40 -27.83
C ALA A 192 -0.65 -7.32 -27.84
N PHE A 193 -1.39 -7.40 -26.73
CA PHE A 193 -2.53 -8.31 -26.61
C PHE A 193 -3.87 -7.66 -27.00
N ASP A 194 -3.89 -6.35 -27.24
CA ASP A 194 -5.11 -5.65 -27.70
C ASP A 194 -5.51 -6.08 -29.12
N ALA A 195 -4.52 -6.34 -29.98
CA ALA A 195 -4.75 -6.75 -31.36
C ALA A 195 -4.74 -8.28 -31.55
N ASP A 196 -3.87 -9.01 -30.85
CA ASP A 196 -3.74 -10.47 -30.98
C ASP A 196 -3.40 -11.13 -29.63
N ARG A 197 -4.44 -11.42 -28.86
CA ARG A 197 -4.35 -12.13 -27.58
C ARG A 197 -3.85 -13.58 -27.74
N PHE A 198 -4.36 -14.29 -28.74
CA PHE A 198 -4.14 -15.74 -28.87
C PHE A 198 -2.77 -16.08 -29.48
N GLY A 199 -2.22 -15.20 -30.32
CA GLY A 199 -0.90 -15.40 -30.92
C GLY A 199 0.25 -15.38 -29.90
N ALA A 200 0.10 -14.62 -28.81
CA ALA A 200 1.15 -14.48 -27.79
C ALA A 200 1.07 -15.55 -26.68
N GLU A 201 -0.07 -16.21 -26.49
CA GLU A 201 -0.30 -17.18 -25.41
C GLU A 201 0.72 -18.35 -25.43
N PRO A 202 1.02 -19.00 -26.57
CA PRO A 202 2.04 -20.05 -26.62
C PRO A 202 3.45 -19.56 -26.23
N LEU A 203 3.77 -18.30 -26.54
CA LEU A 203 5.06 -17.72 -26.18
C LEU A 203 5.14 -17.50 -24.67
N LEU A 204 4.09 -16.94 -24.05
CA LEU A 204 3.99 -16.73 -22.60
C LEU A 204 4.24 -18.05 -21.86
N TRP A 205 3.45 -19.07 -22.17
CA TRP A 205 3.58 -20.42 -21.60
C TRP A 205 4.94 -21.08 -21.84
N ARG A 206 5.57 -20.84 -23.00
CA ARG A 206 6.91 -21.36 -23.27
C ARG A 206 7.95 -20.73 -22.36
N LEU A 207 7.81 -19.45 -22.05
CA LEU A 207 8.78 -18.68 -21.27
C LEU A 207 8.65 -18.91 -19.76
N THR A 208 7.48 -19.32 -19.24
CA THR A 208 7.33 -19.69 -17.82
C THR A 208 8.33 -20.77 -17.43
N ARG A 209 8.53 -21.79 -18.28
CA ARG A 209 9.49 -22.89 -18.07
C ARG A 209 10.95 -22.46 -17.93
N ARG A 210 11.30 -21.24 -18.35
CA ARG A 210 12.65 -20.69 -18.19
C ARG A 210 12.86 -19.99 -16.85
N VAL A 211 11.78 -19.70 -16.13
CA VAL A 211 11.79 -18.93 -14.87
C VAL A 211 11.22 -19.78 -13.73
N ASP A 212 9.93 -20.10 -13.80
CA ASP A 212 9.24 -20.96 -12.85
C ASP A 212 8.00 -21.56 -13.53
N SER A 213 7.89 -22.89 -13.56
CA SER A 213 6.80 -23.58 -14.25
C SER A 213 5.45 -23.45 -13.53
N ARG A 214 5.41 -22.93 -12.30
CA ARG A 214 4.17 -22.65 -11.57
C ARG A 214 3.46 -21.40 -12.09
N ILE A 215 4.10 -20.60 -12.93
CA ILE A 215 3.47 -19.39 -13.49
C ILE A 215 2.36 -19.79 -14.46
N GLU A 216 1.17 -19.25 -14.22
CA GLU A 216 -0.05 -19.41 -15.02
C GLU A 216 -0.39 -18.06 -15.68
N PRO A 217 0.14 -17.78 -16.89
CA PRO A 217 0.01 -16.48 -17.51
C PRO A 217 -1.31 -16.34 -18.30
N VAL A 218 -2.05 -15.27 -18.04
CA VAL A 218 -3.25 -14.89 -18.78
C VAL A 218 -2.99 -13.56 -19.49
N PRO A 219 -2.91 -13.53 -20.83
CA PRO A 219 -2.70 -12.29 -21.57
C PRO A 219 -3.94 -11.40 -21.52
N VAL A 220 -3.72 -10.09 -21.27
CA VAL A 220 -4.76 -9.05 -21.23
C VAL A 220 -4.25 -7.80 -21.94
N GLY A 221 -5.02 -7.27 -22.89
CA GLY A 221 -4.68 -6.03 -23.59
C GLY A 221 -4.75 -4.82 -22.65
N GLU A 222 -4.00 -3.74 -22.96
CA GLU A 222 -4.05 -2.52 -22.13
C GLU A 222 -5.43 -1.86 -22.16
N ALA A 223 -6.12 -1.90 -23.32
CA ALA A 223 -7.47 -1.35 -23.44
C ALA A 223 -8.48 -2.17 -22.61
N GLU A 224 -8.36 -3.50 -22.62
CA GLU A 224 -9.18 -4.39 -21.78
C GLU A 224 -8.89 -4.14 -20.29
N PHE A 225 -7.63 -3.97 -19.93
CA PHE A 225 -7.24 -3.72 -18.53
C PHE A 225 -7.71 -2.36 -18.02
N ALA A 226 -7.67 -1.29 -18.85
CA ALA A 226 -8.11 0.05 -18.46
C ALA A 226 -9.63 0.17 -18.37
N GLY A 227 -10.36 -0.52 -19.25
CA GLY A 227 -11.82 -0.46 -19.34
C GLY A 227 -12.60 -1.37 -18.38
N GLU A 228 -13.90 -1.46 -18.61
CA GLU A 228 -14.74 -2.53 -18.06
C GLU A 228 -14.44 -3.83 -18.82
N SER A 229 -13.81 -4.79 -18.15
CA SER A 229 -13.59 -6.10 -18.75
C SER A 229 -14.89 -6.90 -18.74
N ARG A 230 -15.08 -7.75 -19.76
CA ARG A 230 -16.18 -8.74 -19.77
C ARG A 230 -15.78 -10.05 -19.07
N SER A 231 -14.55 -10.14 -18.56
CA SER A 231 -14.00 -11.32 -17.93
C SER A 231 -14.09 -11.21 -16.41
N PRO A 232 -14.87 -12.08 -15.74
CA PRO A 232 -14.93 -12.12 -14.28
C PRO A 232 -13.55 -12.33 -13.62
N LEU A 233 -12.63 -13.00 -14.32
CA LEU A 233 -11.26 -13.21 -13.87
C LEU A 233 -10.47 -11.90 -13.83
N VAL A 234 -10.60 -11.09 -14.89
CA VAL A 234 -9.91 -9.79 -14.98
C VAL A 234 -10.43 -8.83 -13.91
N ASP A 235 -11.75 -8.78 -13.71
CA ASP A 235 -12.36 -7.97 -12.66
C ASP A 235 -12.01 -8.44 -11.25
N ALA A 236 -11.88 -9.75 -11.03
CA ALA A 236 -11.39 -10.27 -9.77
C ALA A 236 -9.94 -9.85 -9.52
N ALA A 237 -9.05 -10.11 -10.47
CA ALA A 237 -7.63 -9.78 -10.37
C ALA A 237 -7.39 -8.27 -10.21
N LYS A 238 -8.12 -7.40 -10.90
CA LYS A 238 -8.05 -5.93 -10.71
C LYS A 238 -8.45 -5.51 -9.30
N ARG A 239 -9.35 -6.24 -8.64
CA ARG A 239 -9.83 -5.94 -7.28
C ARG A 239 -8.94 -6.54 -6.19
N GLU A 240 -8.41 -7.74 -6.40
CA GLU A 240 -7.72 -8.50 -5.37
C GLU A 240 -6.21 -8.63 -5.57
N GLY A 241 -5.72 -8.33 -6.77
CA GLY A 241 -4.34 -8.57 -7.17
C GLY A 241 -3.36 -7.47 -6.78
N CYS A 242 -2.07 -7.75 -6.98
CA CYS A 242 -0.95 -6.83 -6.81
C CYS A 242 -0.33 -6.53 -8.17
N LEU A 243 -0.24 -5.26 -8.55
CA LEU A 243 0.48 -4.87 -9.76
C LEU A 243 1.99 -5.04 -9.53
N VAL A 244 2.67 -5.57 -10.54
CA VAL A 244 4.11 -5.84 -10.57
C VAL A 244 4.64 -5.37 -11.92
N GLU A 245 5.69 -4.56 -11.90
CA GLU A 245 6.34 -4.05 -13.12
C GLU A 245 7.72 -4.70 -13.35
N ALA A 246 8.17 -4.63 -14.60
CA ALA A 246 9.51 -5.06 -14.97
C ALA A 246 10.52 -3.96 -14.56
N ALA A 247 11.23 -4.17 -13.46
CA ALA A 247 12.40 -3.36 -13.11
C ALA A 247 13.45 -3.32 -14.26
#